data_AF-A0A561D6B0-F1
#
_entry.id   AF-A0A561D6B0-F1
#
_cell.length_a   1.000
_cell.length_b   1.000
_cell.length_c   1.000
_cell.angle_alpha   90.00
_cell.angle_beta   90.00
_cell.angle_gamma   90.00
#
_symmetry.space_group_name_H-M   'P 1'
#
loop_
_entity.id
_entity.type
_entity.pdbx_description
1 polymer ?
#
loop_
_entity_poly.entity_id
_entity_poly.type
_entity_poly.pdbx_seq_one_letter_code
_entity_poly.pdbx_strand_id
1 'polypeptide(L)'
;MTTVWRAFQRIPSAADKFERLPLFAQSTTGNPHYFDNGSFTGKLLINCMSVDQQLKGLRESGMPTVTEELNELLSSYGLMRDDLWSFVSCRGFLSEGELGIHPVWQGAAEMDTVLNVPIKELLKLKRVWPVKGKKVWILENSSVCSTIVDEVPGAPVICTHGQFRAASWVLLNLLVESGCYLYYSGDLDPEGITMAQRLKDRFPDRVIFWRMDTASYEVSISDEDISSRLSKMQNITSPELVEVATVLIERQKAGYQEGLVNRLIEDIRREY
;
A
#
# COMPACT_ATOMS: atom_id res chain seq x y z
N MET A 1 -5.63 -29.04 -18.22
CA MET A 1 -6.47 -28.99 -17.01
C MET A 1 -5.94 -29.88 -15.88
N THR A 2 -5.62 -31.15 -16.14
CA THR A 2 -5.11 -32.10 -15.11
C THR A 2 -3.87 -31.59 -14.36
N THR A 3 -2.94 -30.90 -15.04
CA THR A 3 -1.74 -30.31 -14.41
C THR A 3 -2.07 -29.19 -13.43
N VAL A 4 -3.04 -28.33 -13.75
CA VAL A 4 -3.48 -27.22 -12.88
C VAL A 4 -4.17 -27.76 -11.64
N TRP A 5 -5.05 -28.75 -11.80
CA TRP A 5 -5.71 -29.41 -10.66
C TRP A 5 -4.70 -30.10 -9.74
N ARG A 6 -3.72 -30.82 -10.29
CA ARG A 6 -2.64 -31.44 -9.51
C ARG A 6 -1.79 -30.40 -8.77
N ALA A 7 -1.50 -29.27 -9.41
CA ALA A 7 -0.81 -28.17 -8.74
C ALA A 7 -1.66 -27.62 -7.59
N PHE A 8 -2.95 -27.34 -7.83
CA PHE A 8 -3.88 -26.88 -6.79
C PHE A 8 -3.92 -27.82 -5.57
N GLN A 9 -3.92 -29.14 -5.78
CA GLN A 9 -3.86 -30.13 -4.69
C GLN A 9 -2.52 -30.16 -3.93
N ARG A 10 -1.45 -29.61 -4.51
CA ARG A 10 -0.10 -29.56 -3.92
C ARG A 10 0.25 -28.20 -3.34
N ILE A 11 -0.70 -27.27 -3.33
CA ILE A 11 -0.52 -25.96 -2.70
C ILE A 11 -0.12 -26.16 -1.23
N PRO A 12 0.81 -25.35 -0.69
CA PRO A 12 1.17 -25.39 0.71
C PRO A 12 -0.08 -25.20 1.60
N SER A 13 -0.49 -26.26 2.30
CA SER A 13 -1.67 -26.21 3.20
C SER A 13 -1.34 -25.73 4.61
N ALA A 14 -0.06 -25.46 4.91
CA ALA A 14 0.41 -25.07 6.21
C ALA A 14 0.63 -23.55 6.28
N ALA A 15 0.05 -22.92 7.30
CA ALA A 15 0.09 -21.48 7.56
C ALA A 15 1.50 -20.85 7.60
N ASP A 16 2.56 -21.66 7.72
CA ASP A 16 3.95 -21.21 7.90
C ASP A 16 4.88 -21.47 6.70
N LYS A 17 4.36 -21.96 5.56
CA LYS A 17 5.20 -22.21 4.37
C LYS A 17 4.70 -21.43 3.16
N PHE A 18 5.26 -20.25 2.97
CA PHE A 18 5.13 -19.51 1.73
C PHE A 18 6.10 -20.04 0.67
N GLU A 19 5.60 -20.32 -0.54
CA GLU A 19 6.40 -20.64 -1.72
C GLU A 19 6.22 -19.56 -2.80
N ARG A 20 7.30 -19.24 -3.53
CA ARG A 20 7.20 -18.29 -4.64
C ARG A 20 6.49 -18.96 -5.81
N LEU A 21 5.51 -18.28 -6.42
CA LEU A 21 4.72 -18.79 -7.54
C LEU A 21 5.61 -19.32 -8.68
N PRO A 22 6.73 -18.67 -9.07
CA PRO A 22 7.64 -19.24 -10.07
C PRO A 22 8.35 -20.52 -9.62
N LEU A 23 8.72 -20.62 -8.35
CA LEU A 23 9.36 -21.83 -7.80
C LEU A 23 8.35 -22.98 -7.68
N PHE A 24 7.12 -22.67 -7.25
CA PHE A 24 6.02 -23.60 -7.23
C PHE A 24 5.65 -24.09 -8.64
N ALA A 25 5.61 -23.18 -9.62
CA ALA A 25 5.39 -23.51 -11.02
C ALA A 25 6.49 -24.44 -11.54
N GLN A 26 7.76 -24.14 -11.21
CA GLN A 26 8.89 -24.99 -11.55
C GLN A 26 8.79 -26.38 -10.90
N SER A 27 8.47 -26.46 -9.61
CA SER A 27 8.44 -27.72 -8.87
C SER A 27 7.26 -28.63 -9.26
N THR A 28 6.15 -28.02 -9.70
CA THR A 28 4.94 -28.76 -10.10
C THR A 28 4.85 -29.06 -11.59
N THR A 29 5.44 -28.22 -12.45
CA THR A 29 5.27 -28.31 -13.91
C THR A 29 6.56 -28.33 -14.71
N GLY A 30 7.71 -28.03 -14.09
CA GLY A 30 8.99 -27.88 -14.77
C GLY A 30 9.18 -26.57 -15.54
N ASN A 31 8.22 -25.65 -15.46
CA ASN A 31 8.28 -24.33 -16.10
C ASN A 31 7.92 -23.23 -15.08
N PRO A 32 8.83 -22.27 -14.79
CA PRO A 32 8.60 -21.26 -13.76
C PRO A 32 7.54 -20.23 -14.16
N HIS A 33 7.20 -20.11 -15.45
CA HIS A 33 6.21 -19.18 -16.00
C HIS A 33 4.84 -19.84 -16.24
N TYR A 34 4.66 -21.10 -15.85
CA TYR A 34 3.45 -21.87 -16.15
C TYR A 34 2.18 -21.26 -15.55
N PHE A 35 2.29 -20.51 -14.44
CA PHE A 35 1.16 -19.89 -13.75
C PHE A 35 1.16 -18.36 -13.81
N ASP A 36 1.85 -17.76 -14.79
CA ASP A 36 1.87 -16.31 -14.95
C ASP A 36 0.45 -15.75 -15.17
N ASN A 37 0.17 -14.56 -14.63
CA ASN A 37 -1.18 -13.96 -14.60
C ASN A 37 -1.82 -13.79 -16.00
N GLY A 38 -1.01 -13.59 -17.03
CA GLY A 38 -1.47 -13.47 -18.42
C GLY A 38 -1.78 -14.81 -19.10
N SER A 39 -1.32 -15.92 -18.53
CA SER A 39 -1.46 -17.26 -19.10
C SER A 39 -2.84 -17.85 -18.79
N PHE A 40 -3.35 -18.69 -19.70
CA PHE A 40 -4.60 -19.44 -19.48
C PHE A 40 -4.52 -20.32 -18.22
N THR A 41 -3.37 -20.95 -17.97
CA THR A 41 -3.10 -21.82 -16.83
C THR A 41 -3.02 -21.06 -15.51
N GLY A 42 -2.43 -19.87 -15.49
CA GLY A 42 -2.46 -18.97 -14.32
C GLY A 42 -3.88 -18.54 -13.95
N LYS A 43 -4.67 -18.09 -14.94
CA LYS A 43 -6.09 -17.75 -14.73
C LYS A 43 -6.92 -18.93 -14.20
N LEU A 44 -6.63 -20.15 -14.66
CA LEU A 44 -7.32 -21.35 -14.20
C LEU A 44 -6.97 -21.70 -12.74
N LEU A 45 -5.70 -21.55 -12.35
CA LEU A 45 -5.27 -21.75 -10.96
C LEU A 45 -5.95 -20.76 -10.01
N ILE A 46 -6.00 -19.48 -10.40
CA ILE A 46 -6.69 -18.41 -9.66
C ILE A 46 -8.18 -18.72 -9.52
N ASN A 47 -8.82 -19.23 -10.58
CA ASN A 47 -10.22 -19.67 -10.53
C ASN A 47 -10.43 -20.80 -9.52
N CYS A 48 -9.57 -21.83 -9.53
CA CYS A 48 -9.66 -22.93 -8.55
C CYS A 48 -9.61 -22.40 -7.11
N MET A 49 -8.68 -21.49 -6.82
CA MET A 49 -8.54 -20.86 -5.49
C MET A 49 -9.75 -20.00 -5.11
N SER A 50 -10.29 -19.24 -6.08
CA SER A 50 -11.45 -18.36 -5.84
C SER A 50 -12.71 -19.18 -5.54
N VAL A 51 -12.95 -20.24 -6.33
CA VAL A 51 -14.07 -21.16 -6.13
C VAL A 51 -13.94 -21.90 -4.80
N ASP A 52 -12.76 -22.38 -4.43
CA ASP A 52 -12.57 -23.08 -3.14
C ASP A 52 -12.82 -22.16 -1.94
N GLN A 53 -12.43 -20.87 -1.99
CA GLN A 53 -12.80 -19.90 -0.95
C GLN A 53 -14.31 -19.64 -0.88
N GLN A 54 -14.97 -19.53 -2.03
CA GLN A 54 -16.44 -19.37 -2.09
C GLN A 54 -17.15 -20.59 -1.49
N LEU A 55 -16.71 -21.81 -1.82
CA LEU A 55 -17.24 -23.05 -1.26
C LEU A 55 -17.03 -23.14 0.25
N LYS A 56 -15.95 -22.55 0.77
CA LYS A 56 -15.66 -22.44 2.22
C LYS A 56 -16.37 -21.27 2.90
N GLY A 57 -17.13 -20.45 2.16
CA GLY A 57 -17.79 -19.26 2.68
C GLY A 57 -16.83 -18.14 3.11
N LEU A 58 -15.58 -18.17 2.65
CA LEU A 58 -14.53 -17.22 3.01
C LEU A 58 -14.47 -15.99 2.08
N ARG A 59 -15.18 -16.04 0.95
CA ARG A 59 -15.19 -14.96 -0.06
C ARG A 59 -16.53 -14.90 -0.78
N GLU A 60 -16.96 -13.68 -1.13
CA GLU A 60 -18.13 -13.44 -1.98
C GLU A 60 -17.90 -13.92 -3.43
N SER A 61 -19.00 -14.04 -4.18
CA SER A 61 -18.97 -14.46 -5.58
C SER A 61 -18.28 -13.41 -6.45
N GLY A 62 -17.23 -13.79 -7.17
CA GLY A 62 -16.45 -12.91 -8.03
C GLY A 62 -14.99 -13.34 -8.18
N MET A 63 -14.36 -12.95 -9.28
CA MET A 63 -12.94 -13.18 -9.53
C MET A 63 -12.11 -11.97 -9.09
N PRO A 64 -10.87 -12.15 -8.62
CA PRO A 64 -9.96 -11.02 -8.39
C PRO A 64 -9.81 -10.19 -9.66
N THR A 65 -10.12 -8.91 -9.59
CA THR A 65 -10.02 -7.97 -10.72
C THR A 65 -8.81 -7.05 -10.61
N VAL A 66 -8.35 -6.79 -9.39
CA VAL A 66 -7.17 -5.95 -9.12
C VAL A 66 -6.01 -6.77 -8.55
N THR A 67 -4.80 -6.24 -8.71
CA THR A 67 -3.55 -6.94 -8.31
C THR A 67 -3.49 -7.24 -6.81
N GLU A 68 -4.09 -6.39 -5.97
CA GLU A 68 -4.16 -6.58 -4.53
C GLU A 68 -4.99 -7.80 -4.16
N GLU A 69 -6.23 -7.88 -4.64
CA GLU A 69 -7.12 -9.04 -4.44
C GLU A 69 -6.50 -10.36 -4.92
N LEU A 70 -5.69 -10.29 -5.99
CA LEU A 70 -4.96 -11.44 -6.51
C LEU A 70 -3.83 -11.85 -5.57
N ASN A 71 -3.08 -10.89 -5.03
CA ASN A 71 -2.01 -11.16 -4.07
C ASN A 71 -2.58 -11.67 -2.73
N GLU A 72 -3.68 -11.12 -2.25
CA GLU A 72 -4.40 -11.60 -1.06
C GLU A 72 -4.87 -13.04 -1.26
N LEU A 73 -5.48 -13.34 -2.42
CA LEU A 73 -5.89 -14.70 -2.76
C LEU A 73 -4.69 -15.64 -2.76
N LEU A 74 -3.61 -15.33 -3.48
CA LEU A 74 -2.42 -16.19 -3.52
C LEU A 74 -1.82 -16.39 -2.13
N SER A 75 -1.77 -15.33 -1.31
CA SER A 75 -1.23 -15.38 0.05
C SER A 75 -2.05 -16.30 0.96
N SER A 76 -3.38 -16.32 0.82
CA SER A 76 -4.24 -17.24 1.58
C SER A 76 -3.98 -18.74 1.28
N TYR A 77 -3.31 -19.02 0.17
CA TYR A 77 -2.86 -20.34 -0.26
C TYR A 77 -1.35 -20.51 -0.13
N GLY A 78 -0.65 -19.64 0.61
CA GLY A 78 0.79 -19.76 0.82
C GLY A 78 1.64 -19.53 -0.45
N LEU A 79 1.10 -18.84 -1.46
CA LEU A 79 1.82 -18.50 -2.69
C LEU A 79 2.12 -17.00 -2.77
N MET A 80 3.33 -16.65 -3.19
CA MET A 80 3.76 -15.25 -3.36
C MET A 80 4.34 -15.03 -4.76
N ARG A 81 3.94 -13.98 -5.47
CA ARG A 81 4.45 -13.70 -6.83
C ARG A 81 5.87 -13.15 -6.80
N ASP A 82 6.15 -12.22 -5.90
CA ASP A 82 7.48 -11.70 -5.62
C ASP A 82 7.45 -10.97 -4.27
N ASP A 83 8.18 -11.48 -3.27
CA ASP A 83 8.18 -11.01 -1.88
C ASP A 83 9.24 -9.94 -1.59
N LEU A 84 10.13 -9.66 -2.56
CA LEU A 84 11.16 -8.60 -2.44
C LEU A 84 10.79 -7.32 -3.18
N TRP A 85 9.98 -7.40 -4.25
CA TRP A 85 9.63 -6.23 -5.05
C TRP A 85 8.52 -5.36 -4.43
N SER A 86 7.72 -5.94 -3.54
CA SER A 86 6.80 -5.18 -2.69
C SER A 86 7.53 -4.74 -1.42
N PHE A 87 7.83 -3.45 -1.33
CA PHE A 87 8.44 -2.80 -0.18
C PHE A 87 7.75 -1.47 0.12
N VAL A 88 8.04 -0.92 1.29
CA VAL A 88 7.65 0.42 1.70
C VAL A 88 8.86 1.14 2.29
N SER A 89 9.02 2.42 1.99
CA SER A 89 10.06 3.23 2.61
C SER A 89 9.51 3.93 3.85
N CYS A 90 10.21 3.87 4.97
CA CYS A 90 9.77 4.50 6.21
C CYS A 90 10.93 4.93 7.11
N ARG A 91 10.68 5.89 8.00
CA ARG A 91 11.62 6.35 9.04
C ARG A 91 10.85 6.74 10.30
N GLY A 92 11.49 6.66 11.46
CA GLY A 92 10.94 7.17 12.73
C GLY A 92 10.03 6.19 13.45
N PHE A 93 10.25 4.89 13.27
CA PHE A 93 9.43 3.82 13.84
C PHE A 93 10.26 2.83 14.65
N LEU A 94 9.62 2.26 15.67
CA LEU A 94 10.05 1.06 16.37
C LEU A 94 9.12 -0.09 16.00
N SER A 95 9.63 -1.32 16.14
CA SER A 95 8.81 -2.51 15.95
C SER A 95 9.15 -3.59 16.96
N GLU A 96 8.22 -4.54 17.09
CA GLU A 96 8.33 -5.71 17.95
C GLU A 96 8.10 -6.96 17.10
N GLY A 97 8.99 -7.94 17.23
CA GLY A 97 8.84 -9.29 16.66
C GLY A 97 8.55 -10.32 17.76
N GLU A 98 8.81 -11.60 17.48
CA GLU A 98 8.59 -12.65 18.48
C GLU A 98 9.49 -12.54 19.72
N LEU A 99 10.70 -12.03 19.55
CA LEU A 99 11.73 -11.94 20.58
C LEU A 99 11.72 -10.57 21.31
N GLY A 100 10.68 -9.76 21.14
CA GLY A 100 10.58 -8.40 21.66
C GLY A 100 11.01 -7.35 20.64
N ILE A 101 11.59 -6.24 21.12
CA ILE A 101 11.97 -5.09 20.28
C ILE A 101 12.91 -5.52 19.17
N HIS A 102 12.59 -5.13 17.94
CA HIS A 102 13.35 -5.53 16.76
C HIS A 102 14.63 -4.69 16.64
N PRO A 103 15.83 -5.31 16.71
CA PRO A 103 17.10 -4.57 16.81
C PRO A 103 17.40 -3.69 15.59
N VAL A 104 17.02 -4.14 14.38
CA VAL A 104 17.20 -3.33 13.15
C VAL A 104 16.35 -2.05 13.19
N TRP A 105 15.10 -2.13 13.64
CA TRP A 105 14.23 -0.95 13.72
C TRP A 105 14.68 -0.01 14.84
N GLN A 106 15.13 -0.56 15.97
CA GLN A 106 15.72 0.23 17.04
C GLN A 106 16.95 0.99 16.58
N GLY A 107 17.93 0.31 15.96
CA GLY A 107 19.12 0.98 15.43
C GLY A 107 18.78 2.01 14.35
N ALA A 108 17.78 1.73 13.51
CA ALA A 108 17.33 2.69 12.51
C ALA A 108 16.70 3.95 13.11
N ALA A 109 15.92 3.80 14.19
CA ALA A 109 15.35 4.91 14.94
C ALA A 109 16.43 5.73 15.66
N GLU A 110 17.42 5.08 16.26
CA GLU A 110 18.54 5.74 16.95
C GLU A 110 19.42 6.54 15.99
N MET A 111 19.60 6.06 14.75
CA MET A 111 20.40 6.70 13.71
C MET A 111 19.58 7.62 12.78
N ASP A 112 18.28 7.76 13.01
CA ASP A 112 17.32 8.49 12.17
C ASP A 112 17.42 8.15 10.66
N THR A 113 17.61 6.87 10.33
CA THR A 113 17.81 6.42 8.93
C THR A 113 16.52 5.93 8.29
N VAL A 114 16.41 6.13 6.97
CA VAL A 114 15.34 5.56 6.16
C VAL A 114 15.56 4.05 5.98
N LEU A 115 14.48 3.28 6.11
CA LEU A 115 14.43 1.86 5.81
C LEU A 115 13.56 1.61 4.57
N ASN A 116 14.04 0.74 3.68
CA ASN A 116 13.21 0.10 2.65
C ASN A 116 12.87 -1.30 3.12
N VAL A 117 11.64 -1.51 3.58
CA VAL A 117 11.26 -2.77 4.23
C VAL A 117 10.41 -3.59 3.25
N PRO A 118 10.91 -4.74 2.77
CA PRO A 118 10.12 -5.64 1.93
C PRO A 118 9.03 -6.32 2.76
N ILE A 119 7.93 -6.70 2.11
CA ILE A 119 6.77 -7.34 2.76
C ILE A 119 7.18 -8.56 3.60
N LYS A 120 8.16 -9.35 3.12
CA LYS A 120 8.66 -10.53 3.84
C LYS A 120 9.16 -10.21 5.26
N GLU A 121 9.76 -9.04 5.46
CA GLU A 121 10.24 -8.64 6.79
C GLU A 121 9.10 -8.07 7.63
N LEU A 122 8.16 -7.33 7.02
CA LEU A 122 6.97 -6.81 7.70
C LEU A 122 6.08 -7.92 8.27
N LEU A 123 5.94 -9.05 7.55
CA LEU A 123 5.12 -10.19 7.99
C LEU A 123 5.67 -10.89 9.25
N LYS A 124 6.92 -10.64 9.64
CA LYS A 124 7.51 -11.18 10.88
C LYS A 124 7.26 -10.28 12.09
N LEU A 125 6.75 -9.07 11.87
CA LEU A 125 6.51 -8.10 12.93
C LEU A 125 5.14 -8.35 13.55
N LYS A 126 5.08 -8.25 14.87
CA LYS A 126 3.82 -8.27 15.63
C LYS A 126 3.24 -6.88 15.82
N ARG A 127 4.09 -5.86 15.85
CA ARG A 127 3.68 -4.49 16.13
C ARG A 127 4.67 -3.48 15.56
N VAL A 128 4.17 -2.34 15.10
CA VAL A 128 4.97 -1.18 14.66
C VAL A 128 4.35 0.10 15.19
N TRP A 129 5.16 1.03 15.69
CA TRP A 129 4.68 2.33 16.19
C TRP A 129 5.74 3.43 16.02
N PRO A 130 5.32 4.71 15.89
CA PRO A 130 6.24 5.85 15.86
C PRO A 130 7.10 5.94 17.12
N VAL A 131 8.33 6.42 16.98
CA VAL A 131 9.19 6.74 18.14
C VAL A 131 8.54 7.79 19.05
N LYS A 132 7.84 8.77 18.46
CA LYS A 132 7.15 9.83 19.18
C LYS A 132 5.71 10.00 18.66
N GLY A 133 4.78 10.14 19.60
CA GLY A 133 3.37 10.41 19.30
C GLY A 133 2.64 9.24 18.63
N LYS A 134 1.56 9.56 17.92
CA LYS A 134 0.69 8.59 17.22
C LYS A 134 0.35 9.02 15.79
N LYS A 135 0.91 10.14 15.32
CA LYS A 135 0.70 10.62 13.95
C LYS A 135 1.72 9.97 13.03
N VAL A 136 1.30 9.57 11.85
CA VAL A 136 2.13 9.00 10.80
C VAL A 136 1.89 9.77 9.53
N TRP A 137 2.95 10.32 8.95
CA TRP A 137 2.89 11.14 7.74
C TRP A 137 3.14 10.26 6.53
N ILE A 138 2.13 10.10 5.67
CA ILE A 138 2.19 9.25 4.49
C ILE A 138 2.24 10.15 3.26
N LEU A 139 3.25 9.93 2.44
CA LEU A 139 3.54 10.69 1.24
C LEU A 139 3.57 9.74 0.04
N GLU A 140 2.90 10.13 -1.03
CA GLU A 140 2.89 9.38 -2.27
C GLU A 140 4.22 9.52 -3.04
N ASN A 141 4.71 10.76 -3.15
CA ASN A 141 5.84 11.12 -3.98
C ASN A 141 7.18 10.96 -3.22
N SER A 142 8.12 10.25 -3.83
CA SER A 142 9.41 9.94 -3.23
C SER A 142 10.32 11.15 -3.09
N SER A 143 10.25 12.11 -4.02
CA SER A 143 11.05 13.34 -3.96
C SER A 143 10.61 14.23 -2.80
N VAL A 144 9.29 14.36 -2.60
CA VAL A 144 8.69 15.09 -1.48
C VAL A 144 9.04 14.41 -0.17
N CYS A 145 8.92 13.07 -0.10
CA CYS A 145 9.30 12.33 1.10
C CYS A 145 10.79 12.47 1.43
N SER A 146 11.68 12.40 0.44
CA SER A 146 13.12 12.60 0.67
C SER A 146 13.38 13.99 1.25
N THR A 147 12.75 15.02 0.68
CA THR A 147 12.89 16.40 1.15
C THR A 147 12.41 16.55 2.60
N ILE A 148 11.28 15.93 2.97
CA ILE A 148 10.76 15.96 4.34
C ILE A 148 11.68 15.20 5.31
N VAL A 149 12.27 14.08 4.88
CA VAL A 149 13.23 13.32 5.70
C VAL A 149 14.43 14.20 6.06
N ASP A 150 14.96 14.92 5.08
CA ASP A 150 16.13 15.79 5.26
C ASP A 150 15.80 17.02 6.14
N GLU A 151 14.60 17.58 6.00
CA GLU A 151 14.22 18.85 6.64
C GLU A 151 13.58 18.69 8.03
N VAL A 152 13.04 17.51 8.37
CA VAL A 152 12.35 17.28 9.64
C VAL A 152 12.85 16.01 10.32
N PRO A 153 13.99 16.05 11.03
CA PRO A 153 14.58 14.89 11.70
C PRO A 153 13.62 14.19 12.66
N GLY A 154 13.67 12.86 12.67
CA GLY A 154 12.86 12.02 13.55
C GLY A 154 11.37 11.92 13.20
N ALA A 155 10.85 12.68 12.22
CA ALA A 155 9.43 12.60 11.86
C ALA A 155 9.05 11.20 11.36
N PRO A 156 7.95 10.59 11.86
CA PRO A 156 7.48 9.28 11.44
C PRO A 156 6.82 9.34 10.07
N VAL A 157 7.61 9.06 9.03
CA VAL A 157 7.22 9.24 7.63
C VAL A 157 7.18 7.91 6.88
N ILE A 158 6.23 7.77 5.97
CA ILE A 158 6.08 6.63 5.06
C ILE A 158 5.99 7.17 3.64
N CYS A 159 6.76 6.58 2.72
CA CYS A 159 6.64 6.81 1.28
C CYS A 159 6.08 5.58 0.59
N THR A 160 5.01 5.75 -0.20
CA THR A 160 4.36 4.65 -0.93
C THR A 160 4.89 4.47 -2.35
N HIS A 161 5.58 5.48 -2.91
CA HIS A 161 6.08 5.49 -4.30
C HIS A 161 4.95 5.30 -5.32
N GLY A 162 3.92 6.14 -5.21
CA GLY A 162 2.66 5.98 -5.93
C GLY A 162 1.73 4.97 -5.24
N GLN A 163 1.04 4.16 -6.05
CA GLN A 163 0.01 3.21 -5.59
C GLN A 163 0.46 2.32 -4.42
N PHE A 164 -0.44 2.12 -3.45
CA PHE A 164 -0.20 1.25 -2.31
C PHE A 164 0.14 -0.18 -2.78
N ARG A 165 1.24 -0.71 -2.24
CA ARG A 165 1.63 -2.10 -2.45
C ARG A 165 1.28 -2.91 -1.22
N ALA A 166 1.34 -4.24 -1.33
CA ALA A 166 1.05 -5.14 -0.21
C ALA A 166 1.89 -4.82 1.05
N ALA A 167 3.18 -4.50 0.88
CA ALA A 167 4.03 -4.03 1.97
C ALA A 167 3.49 -2.77 2.67
N SER A 168 3.02 -1.78 1.89
CA SER A 168 2.40 -0.58 2.43
C SER A 168 1.19 -0.94 3.29
N TRP A 169 0.30 -1.79 2.77
CA TRP A 169 -0.91 -2.20 3.51
C TRP A 169 -0.61 -2.94 4.81
N VAL A 170 0.36 -3.87 4.81
CA VAL A 170 0.77 -4.59 6.02
C VAL A 170 1.29 -3.61 7.07
N LEU A 171 2.18 -2.68 6.69
CA LEU A 171 2.72 -1.68 7.61
C LEU A 171 1.62 -0.77 8.17
N LEU A 172 0.73 -0.27 7.32
CA LEU A 172 -0.36 0.61 7.73
C LEU A 172 -1.33 -0.09 8.68
N ASN A 173 -1.62 -1.37 8.46
CA ASN A 173 -2.45 -2.16 9.37
C ASN A 173 -1.81 -2.29 10.76
N LEU A 174 -0.52 -2.64 10.84
CA LEU A 174 0.22 -2.76 12.10
C LEU A 174 0.25 -1.42 12.89
N LEU A 175 0.32 -0.29 12.17
CA LEU A 175 0.30 1.05 12.76
C LEU A 175 -1.08 1.41 13.30
N VAL A 176 -2.15 1.12 12.54
CA VAL A 176 -3.54 1.34 12.97
C VAL A 176 -3.89 0.48 14.18
N GLU A 177 -3.50 -0.80 14.19
CA GLU A 177 -3.64 -1.69 15.34
C GLU A 177 -2.87 -1.18 16.57
N SER A 178 -1.77 -0.45 16.34
CA SER A 178 -1.02 0.23 17.39
C SER A 178 -1.61 1.58 17.82
N GLY A 179 -2.79 1.93 17.31
CA GLY A 179 -3.55 3.14 17.64
C GLY A 179 -3.06 4.40 16.96
N CYS A 180 -2.37 4.28 15.82
CA CYS A 180 -1.86 5.43 15.07
C CYS A 180 -2.94 6.06 14.18
N TYR A 181 -2.74 7.34 13.86
CA TYR A 181 -3.50 8.10 12.89
C TYR A 181 -2.64 8.33 11.65
N LEU A 182 -3.23 8.06 10.49
CA LEU A 182 -2.60 8.11 9.18
C LEU A 182 -2.94 9.45 8.52
N TYR A 183 -1.93 10.32 8.36
CA TYR A 183 -2.06 11.60 7.68
C TYR A 183 -1.55 11.43 6.26
N TYR A 184 -2.47 11.32 5.30
CA TYR A 184 -2.13 11.03 3.91
C TYR A 184 -2.12 12.29 3.07
N SER A 185 -1.02 12.49 2.35
CA SER A 185 -0.90 13.48 1.29
C SER A 185 -0.43 12.78 0.01
N GLY A 186 -1.07 13.10 -1.11
CA GLY A 186 -0.70 12.64 -2.44
C GLY A 186 -0.93 13.74 -3.47
N ASP A 187 -0.74 13.40 -4.74
CA ASP A 187 -1.05 14.32 -5.83
C ASP A 187 -2.55 14.63 -5.86
N LEU A 188 -2.89 15.86 -6.25
CA LEU A 188 -4.26 16.32 -6.48
C LEU A 188 -4.60 16.04 -7.95
N ASP A 189 -4.76 14.76 -8.25
CA ASP A 189 -5.14 14.22 -9.54
C ASP A 189 -6.05 12.99 -9.36
N PRO A 190 -6.58 12.37 -10.44
CA PRO A 190 -7.49 11.25 -10.30
C PRO A 190 -6.90 10.04 -9.56
N GLU A 191 -5.60 9.79 -9.68
CA GLU A 191 -4.91 8.67 -9.07
C GLU A 191 -4.70 8.90 -7.57
N GLY A 192 -4.19 10.07 -7.19
CA GLY A 192 -3.97 10.45 -5.80
C GLY A 192 -5.26 10.56 -5.00
N ILE A 193 -6.33 11.12 -5.59
CA ILE A 193 -7.66 11.17 -4.97
C ILE A 193 -8.25 9.77 -4.79
N THR A 194 -8.11 8.88 -5.78
CA THR A 194 -8.58 7.49 -5.67
C THR A 194 -7.79 6.72 -4.60
N MET A 195 -6.48 6.96 -4.48
CA MET A 195 -5.67 6.38 -3.42
C MET A 195 -6.11 6.84 -2.04
N ALA A 196 -6.35 8.15 -1.87
CA ALA A 196 -6.84 8.71 -0.62
C ALA A 196 -8.17 8.08 -0.21
N GLN A 197 -9.12 7.95 -1.14
CA GLN A 197 -10.40 7.28 -0.90
C GLN A 197 -10.21 5.82 -0.46
N ARG A 198 -9.40 5.04 -1.18
CA ARG A 198 -9.12 3.63 -0.81
C ARG A 198 -8.53 3.50 0.59
N LEU A 199 -7.63 4.41 0.95
CA LEU A 199 -7.04 4.42 2.29
C LEU A 199 -8.11 4.70 3.36
N LYS A 200 -9.01 5.66 3.11
CA LYS A 200 -10.12 6.01 3.99
C LYS A 200 -11.13 4.87 4.12
N ASP A 201 -11.49 4.22 3.02
CA ASP A 201 -12.41 3.06 3.03
C ASP A 201 -11.87 1.92 3.90
N ARG A 202 -10.55 1.67 3.83
CA ARG A 202 -9.92 0.61 4.61
C ARG A 202 -9.75 0.98 6.09
N PHE A 203 -9.55 2.25 6.41
CA PHE A 203 -9.34 2.74 7.78
C PHE A 203 -10.17 3.99 8.10
N PRO A 204 -11.52 3.90 8.18
CA PRO A 204 -12.42 5.07 8.22
C PRO A 204 -12.11 6.08 9.33
N ASP A 205 -11.85 5.60 10.54
CA ASP A 205 -11.66 6.47 11.73
C ASP A 205 -10.20 6.84 12.00
N ARG A 206 -9.28 6.40 11.13
CA ARG A 206 -7.84 6.56 11.36
C ARG A 206 -7.14 7.40 10.30
N VAL A 207 -7.84 7.76 9.23
CA VAL A 207 -7.26 8.48 8.09
C VAL A 207 -7.71 9.93 8.09
N ILE A 208 -6.72 10.81 8.03
CA ILE A 208 -6.85 12.26 7.87
C ILE A 208 -6.24 12.62 6.53
N PHE A 209 -7.01 13.31 5.69
CA PHE A 209 -6.48 13.87 4.45
C PHE A 209 -5.67 15.13 4.78
N TRP A 210 -4.41 15.13 4.39
CA TRP A 210 -3.45 16.16 4.71
C TRP A 210 -3.09 16.94 3.46
N ARG A 211 -3.51 18.21 3.42
CA ARG A 211 -3.38 19.11 2.27
C ARG A 211 -4.00 18.55 0.97
N MET A 212 -5.06 17.75 1.10
CA MET A 212 -5.87 17.29 -0.03
C MET A 212 -7.18 18.06 -0.09
N ASP A 213 -7.08 19.38 -0.14
CA ASP A 213 -8.19 20.33 -0.12
C ASP A 213 -8.08 21.31 -1.30
N THR A 214 -9.17 22.05 -1.55
CA THR A 214 -9.27 23.03 -2.64
C THR A 214 -8.22 24.14 -2.53
N ALA A 215 -7.91 24.60 -1.32
CA ALA A 215 -6.90 25.64 -1.10
C ALA A 215 -5.47 25.17 -1.42
N SER A 216 -5.19 23.88 -1.21
CA SER A 216 -3.94 23.24 -1.57
C SER A 216 -3.88 22.96 -3.07
N TYR A 217 -5.00 22.63 -3.71
CA TYR A 217 -5.09 22.50 -5.16
C TYR A 217 -4.72 23.79 -5.90
N GLU A 218 -5.30 24.92 -5.50
CA GLU A 218 -5.04 26.22 -6.17
C GLU A 218 -3.57 26.65 -6.13
N VAL A 219 -2.79 26.14 -5.17
CA VAL A 219 -1.36 26.46 -5.01
C VAL A 219 -0.45 25.47 -5.74
N SER A 220 -0.96 24.26 -5.99
CA SER A 220 -0.20 23.16 -6.61
C SER A 220 -0.57 22.90 -8.07
N ILE A 221 -1.64 23.54 -8.57
CA ILE A 221 -2.15 23.36 -9.92
C ILE A 221 -1.07 23.56 -10.98
N SER A 222 -1.04 22.65 -11.95
CA SER A 222 -0.14 22.64 -13.09
C SER A 222 -0.91 22.77 -14.41
N ASP A 223 -0.21 22.77 -15.53
CA ASP A 223 -0.81 22.74 -16.87
C ASP A 223 -1.07 21.32 -17.41
N GLU A 224 -0.81 20.27 -16.62
CA GLU A 224 -1.06 18.88 -17.02
C GLU A 224 -2.56 18.61 -17.17
N ASP A 225 -2.97 18.18 -18.36
CA ASP A 225 -4.36 17.81 -18.65
C ASP A 225 -4.71 16.42 -18.12
N ILE A 226 -5.74 16.35 -17.28
CA ILE A 226 -6.24 15.10 -16.66
C ILE A 226 -7.62 14.68 -17.17
N SER A 227 -8.17 15.38 -18.17
CA SER A 227 -9.52 15.16 -18.70
C SER A 227 -9.79 13.69 -19.06
N SER A 228 -8.81 13.00 -19.66
CA SER A 228 -8.88 11.60 -20.06
C SER A 228 -8.97 10.59 -18.90
N ARG A 229 -8.60 11.01 -17.67
CA ARG A 229 -8.50 10.16 -16.48
C ARG A 229 -9.60 10.40 -15.44
N LEU A 230 -10.44 11.42 -15.62
CA LEU A 230 -11.47 11.82 -14.65
C LEU A 230 -12.46 10.69 -14.30
N SER A 231 -12.70 9.75 -15.22
CA SER A 231 -13.55 8.58 -14.99
C SER A 231 -13.10 7.70 -13.82
N LYS A 232 -11.82 7.79 -13.40
CA LYS A 232 -11.30 7.06 -12.24
C LYS A 232 -11.90 7.55 -10.91
N MET A 233 -12.40 8.79 -10.85
CA MET A 233 -12.95 9.41 -9.63
C MET A 233 -14.47 9.19 -9.45
N GLN A 234 -15.08 8.25 -10.16
CA GLN A 234 -16.53 8.01 -10.07
C GLN A 234 -17.00 7.49 -8.69
N ASN A 235 -16.11 6.90 -7.92
CA ASN A 235 -16.43 6.26 -6.63
C ASN A 235 -15.90 7.05 -5.41
N ILE A 236 -15.64 8.35 -5.56
CA ILE A 236 -15.22 9.19 -4.43
C ILE A 236 -16.45 9.54 -3.59
N THR A 237 -16.44 9.11 -2.33
CA THR A 237 -17.58 9.23 -1.41
C THR A 237 -17.23 10.01 -0.14
N SER A 238 -15.94 10.14 0.19
CA SER A 238 -15.49 10.90 1.36
C SER A 238 -15.84 12.38 1.19
N PRO A 239 -16.65 12.98 2.09
CA PRO A 239 -17.11 14.36 1.94
C PRO A 239 -15.97 15.36 1.71
N GLU A 240 -14.85 15.17 2.38
CA GLU A 240 -13.66 16.02 2.29
C GLU A 240 -12.99 15.93 0.91
N LEU A 241 -13.02 14.75 0.26
CA LEU A 241 -12.45 14.56 -1.08
C LEU A 241 -13.42 15.00 -2.20
N VAL A 242 -14.73 14.93 -1.96
CA VAL A 242 -15.75 15.31 -2.97
C VAL A 242 -15.59 16.77 -3.39
N GLU A 243 -15.28 17.66 -2.45
CA GLU A 243 -15.08 19.09 -2.73
C GLU A 243 -13.92 19.29 -3.71
N VAL A 244 -12.73 18.74 -3.42
CA VAL A 244 -11.56 18.87 -4.29
C VAL A 244 -11.72 18.09 -5.60
N ALA A 245 -12.40 16.95 -5.59
CA ALA A 245 -12.69 16.17 -6.79
C ALA A 245 -13.58 16.95 -7.78
N THR A 246 -14.53 17.74 -7.27
CA THR A 246 -15.38 18.59 -8.11
C THR A 246 -14.56 19.67 -8.80
N VAL A 247 -13.67 20.34 -8.06
CA VAL A 247 -12.75 21.34 -8.64
C VAL A 247 -11.84 20.71 -9.70
N LEU A 248 -11.33 19.50 -9.47
CA LEU A 248 -10.52 18.77 -10.45
C LEU A 248 -11.28 18.46 -11.74
N ILE A 249 -12.57 18.08 -11.63
CA ILE A 249 -13.43 17.83 -12.80
C ILE A 249 -13.67 19.11 -13.60
N GLU A 250 -13.89 20.24 -12.93
CA GLU A 250 -14.12 21.54 -13.57
C GLU A 250 -12.86 22.08 -14.27
N ARG A 251 -11.72 21.97 -13.60
CA ARG A 251 -10.45 22.55 -14.06
C ARG A 251 -9.70 21.66 -15.03
N GLN A 252 -9.91 20.35 -14.94
CA GLN A 252 -9.26 19.31 -15.76
C GLN A 252 -7.72 19.38 -15.73
N LYS A 253 -7.16 19.90 -14.63
CA LYS A 253 -5.71 20.06 -14.43
C LYS A 253 -5.22 19.37 -13.18
N ALA A 254 -4.05 18.74 -13.22
CA ALA A 254 -3.44 18.12 -12.03
C ALA A 254 -2.81 19.16 -11.10
N GLY A 255 -2.84 18.91 -9.79
CA GLY A 255 -2.01 19.60 -8.80
C GLY A 255 -0.95 18.65 -8.24
N TYR A 256 0.33 19.05 -8.26
CA TYR A 256 1.44 18.19 -7.86
C TYR A 256 1.90 18.43 -6.41
N GLN A 257 2.23 17.35 -5.70
CA GLN A 257 2.62 17.39 -4.30
C GLN A 257 3.88 18.23 -4.05
N GLU A 258 4.80 18.31 -5.02
CA GLU A 258 6.00 19.15 -4.96
C GLU A 258 5.67 20.63 -4.70
N GLY A 259 4.55 21.14 -5.25
CA GLY A 259 4.09 22.50 -5.03
C GLY A 259 3.68 22.79 -3.58
N LEU A 260 3.51 21.75 -2.76
CA LEU A 260 3.09 21.84 -1.36
C LEU A 260 4.21 21.55 -0.36
N VAL A 261 5.41 21.15 -0.81
CA VAL A 261 6.48 20.63 0.05
C VAL A 261 6.80 21.53 1.25
N ASN A 262 6.89 22.84 1.06
CA ASN A 262 7.17 23.79 2.14
C ASN A 262 6.05 23.81 3.19
N ARG A 263 4.78 23.76 2.76
CA ARG A 263 3.63 23.73 3.67
C ARG A 263 3.56 22.41 4.44
N LEU A 264 3.88 21.30 3.76
CA LEU A 264 3.94 19.99 4.40
C LEU A 264 5.03 19.97 5.50
N ILE A 265 6.23 20.48 5.22
CA ILE A 265 7.30 20.59 6.20
C ILE A 265 6.87 21.45 7.41
N GLU A 266 6.24 22.60 7.16
CA GLU A 266 5.73 23.47 8.22
C GLU A 266 4.69 22.79 9.11
N ASP A 267 3.76 22.04 8.52
CA ASP A 267 2.72 21.31 9.27
C ASP A 267 3.37 20.29 10.22
N ILE A 268 4.32 19.50 9.71
CA ILE A 268 5.01 18.51 10.55
C ILE A 268 5.76 19.22 11.68
N ARG A 269 6.51 20.29 11.41
CA ARG A 269 7.27 21.03 12.43
C ARG A 269 6.39 21.65 13.53
N ARG A 270 5.12 21.96 13.24
CA ARG A 270 4.18 22.52 14.23
C ARG A 270 3.59 21.46 15.15
N GLU A 271 3.42 20.24 14.62
CA GLU A 271 2.74 19.16 15.32
C GLU A 271 3.69 18.09 15.90
N TYR A 272 4.97 18.15 15.54
CA TYR A 272 6.01 17.18 15.91
C TYR A 272 7.10 17.79 16.80
#